data_AF-A0A7C2Q075-F1
#
_entry.id   AF-A0A7C2Q075-F1
#
_cell.length_a   1.000
_cell.length_b   1.000
_cell.length_c   1.000
_cell.angle_alpha   90.00
_cell.angle_beta   90.00
_cell.angle_gamma   90.00
#
_symmetry.space_group_name_H-M   'P 1'
#
loop_
_entity.id
_entity.type
_entity.pdbx_description
1 polymer ?
#
loop_
_entity_poly.entity_id
_entity_poly.type
_entity_poly.pdbx_seq_one_letter_code
_entity_poly.pdbx_strand_id
1 'polypeptide(L)'
;MRRDYDPADRELTRRALRDSGVGIDLRVVPNGEAALDYLYRRGEFADSTHAPRPDLALPDLNMPRIDGRQVLQEMRGHRELRRIPVVVLTASQHDEDVIHSYL
;
A
#
# COMPACT_ATOMS: atom_id res chain seq x y z
N MET A 1 10.65 -13.40 18.11
CA MET A 1 10.81 -13.70 16.66
C MET A 1 10.38 -12.46 15.91
N ARG A 2 11.32 -11.61 15.48
CA ARG A 2 11.01 -10.40 14.72
C ARG A 2 10.60 -10.85 13.31
N ARG A 3 9.35 -10.57 12.91
CA ARG A 3 8.93 -10.70 11.51
C ARG A 3 9.54 -9.53 10.77
N ASP A 4 10.80 -9.68 10.39
CA ASP A 4 11.43 -8.78 9.44
C ASP A 4 10.88 -9.12 8.05
N TYR A 5 10.38 -8.09 7.37
CA TYR A 5 9.77 -8.16 6.03
C TYR A 5 10.74 -8.74 5.01
N ASP A 6 10.43 -9.93 4.47
CA ASP A 6 11.29 -10.65 3.53
C ASP A 6 11.02 -10.16 2.09
N PRO A 7 12.05 -9.76 1.31
CA PRO A 7 11.92 -9.55 -0.14
C PRO A 7 11.20 -10.69 -0.88
N ALA A 8 11.26 -11.92 -0.35
CA ALA A 8 10.52 -13.07 -0.84
C ALA A 8 8.99 -12.88 -0.76
N ASP A 9 8.46 -12.29 0.31
CA ASP A 9 7.01 -12.07 0.49
C ASP A 9 6.45 -11.10 -0.55
N ARG A 10 7.23 -10.05 -0.89
CA ARG A 10 6.92 -9.14 -1.98
C ARG A 10 6.81 -9.87 -3.30
N GLU A 11 7.80 -10.67 -3.64
CA GLU A 11 7.83 -11.38 -4.92
C GLU A 11 6.74 -12.46 -4.98
N LEU A 12 6.42 -13.10 -3.85
CA LEU A 12 5.32 -14.07 -3.76
C LEU A 12 3.96 -13.41 -4.00
N THR A 13 3.73 -12.24 -3.38
CA THR A 13 2.53 -11.42 -3.63
C THR A 13 2.48 -10.95 -5.08
N ARG A 14 3.62 -10.49 -5.62
CA ARG A 14 3.76 -10.03 -7.01
C ARG A 14 3.40 -11.15 -7.99
N ARG A 15 3.85 -12.37 -7.71
CA ARG A 15 3.56 -13.58 -8.51
C ARG A 15 2.11 -14.00 -8.40
N ALA A 16 1.57 -14.11 -7.20
CA ALA A 16 0.17 -14.47 -6.99
C ALA A 16 -0.80 -13.52 -7.71
N LEU A 17 -0.51 -12.21 -7.71
CA LEU A 17 -1.31 -11.22 -8.43
C LEU A 17 -1.16 -11.34 -9.96
N ARG A 18 0.05 -11.61 -10.47
CA ARG A 18 0.24 -11.85 -11.91
C ARG A 18 -0.42 -13.13 -12.40
N ASP A 19 -0.32 -14.20 -11.62
CA ASP A 19 -0.83 -15.52 -11.98
C ASP A 19 -2.36 -15.59 -11.88
N SER A 20 -2.99 -14.58 -11.27
CA SER A 20 -4.46 -14.45 -11.20
C SER A 20 -5.13 -14.21 -12.56
N GLY A 21 -4.37 -13.87 -13.61
CA GLY A 21 -4.89 -13.58 -14.96
C GLY A 21 -5.64 -12.25 -15.05
N VAL A 22 -5.71 -11.47 -13.96
CA VAL A 22 -6.28 -10.12 -13.95
C VAL A 22 -5.23 -9.13 -14.43
N GLY A 23 -5.59 -8.27 -15.40
CA GLY A 23 -4.72 -7.22 -15.94
C GLY A 23 -4.48 -6.10 -14.93
N ILE A 24 -3.70 -6.36 -13.88
CA ILE A 24 -3.38 -5.41 -12.82
C ILE A 24 -2.02 -4.76 -13.12
N ASP A 25 -1.96 -3.44 -13.27
CA ASP A 25 -0.70 -2.68 -13.24
C ASP A 25 -0.23 -2.54 -11.77
N LEU A 26 0.57 -3.50 -11.32
CA LEU A 26 1.06 -3.56 -9.96
C LEU A 26 2.29 -2.68 -9.76
N ARG A 27 2.12 -1.58 -9.01
CA ARG A 27 3.19 -0.68 -8.58
C ARG A 27 3.57 -0.96 -7.14
N VAL A 28 4.84 -1.30 -6.90
CA VAL A 28 5.37 -1.54 -5.56
C VAL A 28 6.29 -0.40 -5.18
N VAL A 29 5.96 0.29 -4.08
CA VAL A 29 6.79 1.34 -3.48
C VAL A 29 7.54 0.79 -2.26
N PRO A 30 8.79 1.22 -2.01
CA PRO A 30 9.64 0.58 -1.03
C PRO A 30 9.23 0.84 0.43
N ASN A 31 8.62 1.98 0.74
CA ASN A 31 8.25 2.43 2.09
C ASN A 31 7.07 3.44 2.06
N GLY A 32 6.65 3.95 3.22
CA GLY A 32 5.54 4.90 3.31
C GLY A 32 5.81 6.28 2.71
N GLU A 33 7.05 6.78 2.80
CA GLU A 33 7.43 8.07 2.21
C GLU A 33 7.28 8.04 0.67
N ALA A 34 7.83 7.00 0.03
CA ALA A 34 7.65 6.78 -1.41
C ALA A 34 6.18 6.56 -1.77
N ALA A 35 5.38 5.95 -0.89
CA ALA A 35 3.94 5.83 -1.10
C ALA A 35 3.23 7.19 -1.08
N LEU A 36 3.59 8.09 -0.16
CA LEU A 36 3.05 9.45 -0.12
C LEU A 36 3.49 10.25 -1.34
N ASP A 37 4.76 10.17 -1.73
CA ASP A 37 5.24 10.84 -2.94
C ASP A 37 4.54 10.32 -4.19
N TYR A 38 4.24 9.02 -4.27
CA TYR A 38 3.44 8.44 -5.35
C TYR A 38 2.01 8.99 -5.35
N LEU A 39 1.33 8.99 -4.19
CA LEU A 39 -0.05 9.44 -4.05
C LEU A 39 -0.21 10.94 -4.33
N TYR A 40 0.73 11.76 -3.85
CA TYR A 40 0.76 13.20 -4.06
C TYR A 40 1.42 13.62 -5.39
N ARG A 41 1.95 12.66 -6.17
CA ARG A 41 2.68 12.90 -7.42
C ARG A 41 3.84 13.89 -7.26
N ARG A 42 4.72 13.59 -6.30
CA ARG A 42 5.91 14.38 -5.99
C ARG A 42 7.16 13.69 -6.52
N GLY A 43 8.22 14.48 -6.72
CA GLY A 43 9.53 13.97 -7.11
C GLY A 43 9.48 13.13 -8.37
N GLU A 44 9.97 11.89 -8.28
CA GLU A 44 10.03 10.93 -9.38
C GLU A 44 8.64 10.49 -9.89
N PHE A 45 7.57 10.73 -9.13
CA PHE A 45 6.19 10.37 -9.48
C PHE A 45 5.36 11.55 -10.03
N ALA A 46 6.01 12.67 -10.37
CA ALA A 46 5.33 13.85 -10.90
C ALA A 46 4.70 13.62 -12.29
N ASP A 47 5.29 12.74 -13.10
CA ASP A 47 4.77 12.39 -14.41
C ASP A 47 3.66 11.33 -14.32
N SER A 48 2.44 11.73 -14.63
CA SER A 48 1.26 10.85 -14.59
C SER A 48 1.28 9.70 -15.61
N THR A 49 2.11 9.75 -16.66
CA THR A 49 2.26 8.64 -17.60
C THR A 49 3.06 7.49 -16.98
N HIS A 50 4.08 7.83 -16.18
CA HIS A 50 4.91 6.89 -15.45
C HIS A 50 4.36 6.55 -14.06
N ALA A 51 3.53 7.43 -13.49
CA ALA A 51 2.87 7.28 -12.19
C ALA A 51 1.36 7.60 -12.24
N PRO A 52 0.53 6.80 -12.96
CA PRO A 52 -0.93 6.87 -12.86
C PRO A 52 -1.42 6.80 -11.41
N ARG A 53 -2.54 7.46 -11.14
CA ARG A 53 -3.20 7.35 -9.83
C ARG A 53 -3.66 5.90 -9.64
N PRO A 54 -3.45 5.32 -8.45
CA PRO A 54 -3.84 3.94 -8.22
C PRO A 54 -5.35 3.84 -8.05
N ASP A 55 -5.94 2.80 -8.63
CA ASP A 55 -7.36 2.46 -8.44
C ASP A 55 -7.61 1.68 -7.13
N LEU A 56 -6.55 1.14 -6.53
CA LEU A 56 -6.56 0.39 -5.27
C LEU A 56 -5.21 0.54 -4.57
N ALA A 57 -5.22 0.76 -3.25
CA ALA A 57 -4.02 0.70 -2.41
C ALA A 57 -4.02 -0.56 -1.55
N LEU A 58 -2.89 -1.28 -1.53
CA LEU A 58 -2.67 -2.48 -0.73
C LEU A 58 -1.53 -2.25 0.29
N PRO A 59 -1.76 -1.47 1.36
CA PRO A 59 -0.77 -1.33 2.42
C PRO A 59 -0.66 -2.64 3.22
N ASP A 60 0.58 -3.08 3.45
CA ASP A 60 0.87 -4.21 4.32
C ASP A 60 1.02 -3.70 5.76
N LEU A 61 0.14 -4.16 6.66
CA LEU A 61 0.22 -3.82 8.09
C LEU A 61 1.22 -4.70 8.86
N ASN A 62 1.74 -5.76 8.25
CA ASN A 62 2.77 -6.61 8.86
C ASN A 62 4.18 -6.02 8.71
N MET A 63 4.36 -4.92 7.97
CA MET A 63 5.64 -4.23 7.92
C MET A 63 5.95 -3.60 9.29
N PRO A 64 7.04 -4.00 9.96
CA PRO A 64 7.47 -3.36 11.19
C PRO A 64 7.85 -1.92 10.85
N ARG A 65 7.31 -0.97 11.65
CA ARG A 65 7.42 0.50 11.54
C ARG A 65 6.29 1.12 10.71
N ILE A 66 5.22 1.51 11.41
CA ILE A 66 4.44 2.79 11.39
C ILE A 66 4.03 3.46 10.05
N ASP A 67 4.68 3.17 8.94
CA ASP A 67 4.54 3.83 7.65
C ASP A 67 3.17 3.59 7.01
N GLY A 68 2.62 2.36 7.11
CA GLY A 68 1.31 2.03 6.54
C GLY A 68 0.16 2.81 7.19
N ARG A 69 0.20 3.01 8.52
CA ARG A 69 -0.83 3.77 9.23
C ARG A 69 -0.79 5.26 8.90
N GLN A 70 0.40 5.83 8.74
CA GLN A 70 0.55 7.24 8.36
C GLN A 70 0.04 7.48 6.93
N VAL A 71 0.37 6.60 5.99
CA VAL A 71 -0.16 6.67 4.62
C VAL A 71 -1.69 6.62 4.62
N LEU A 72 -2.30 5.74 5.43
CA LEU A 72 -3.74 5.68 5.58
C LEU A 72 -4.36 6.96 6.15
N GLN A 73 -3.73 7.56 7.16
CA GLN A 73 -4.18 8.83 7.72
C GLN A 73 -4.12 9.97 6.70
N GLU A 74 -3.03 10.06 5.94
CA GLU A 74 -2.87 11.06 4.85
C GLU A 74 -3.89 10.85 3.73
N MET A 75 -4.08 9.60 3.29
CA MET A 75 -5.12 9.26 2.32
C MET A 75 -6.51 9.65 2.82
N ARG A 76 -6.78 9.50 4.12
CA ARG A 76 -8.04 9.89 4.77
C ARG A 76 -8.20 11.40 4.94
N GLY A 77 -7.11 12.14 5.09
CA GLY A 77 -7.14 13.60 5.21
C GLY A 77 -7.41 14.30 3.88
N HIS A 78 -7.01 13.70 2.76
CA HIS A 78 -7.02 14.36 1.45
C HIS A 78 -8.25 13.99 0.60
N ARG A 79 -9.02 15.00 0.16
CA ARG A 79 -10.30 14.82 -0.57
C ARG A 79 -10.20 13.93 -1.81
N GLU A 80 -9.08 14.01 -2.53
CA GLU A 80 -8.86 13.19 -3.72
C GLU A 80 -8.34 11.80 -3.41
N LEU A 81 -7.54 11.63 -2.35
CA LEU A 81 -6.93 10.34 -2.00
C LEU A 81 -7.93 9.44 -1.26
N ARG A 82 -8.87 10.03 -0.53
CA ARG A 82 -10.00 9.31 0.12
C ARG A 82 -10.86 8.49 -0.83
N ARG A 83 -10.81 8.79 -2.13
CA ARG A 83 -11.57 8.07 -3.16
C ARG A 83 -10.90 6.77 -3.58
N ILE A 84 -9.61 6.61 -3.28
CA ILE A 84 -8.86 5.40 -3.59
C ILE A 84 -9.23 4.35 -2.55
N PRO A 85 -9.85 3.22 -2.94
CA PRO A 85 -10.15 2.15 -2.01
C PRO A 85 -8.85 1.55 -1.47
N VAL A 86 -8.85 1.27 -0.17
CA VAL A 86 -7.74 0.64 0.54
C VAL A 86 -8.16 -0.76 0.94
N VAL A 87 -7.37 -1.76 0.59
CA VAL A 87 -7.52 -3.13 1.09
C VAL A 87 -6.27 -3.48 1.89
N VAL A 88 -6.46 -3.77 3.17
CA VAL A 88 -5.37 -4.12 4.07
C VAL A 88 -5.08 -5.61 3.97
N LEU A 89 -3.83 -5.98 3.70
CA LEU A 89 -3.37 -7.37 3.79
C LEU A 89 -2.86 -7.62 5.21
N THR A 90 -3.60 -8.42 5.99
CA THR A 90 -3.18 -8.90 7.31
C THR A 90 -3.10 -10.43 7.30
N ALA A 91 -2.05 -10.98 7.91
CA ALA A 91 -1.87 -12.42 8.08
C ALA A 91 -2.30 -12.90 9.48
N SER A 92 -2.86 -12.02 10.31
CA SER A 92 -3.36 -12.35 11.64
C SER A 92 -4.88 -12.16 11.71
N GLN A 93 -5.57 -13.09 12.37
CA GLN A 93 -6.99 -12.99 12.74
C GLN A 93 -7.23 -11.97 13.87
N HIS A 94 -6.29 -11.06 14.12
CA HIS A 94 -6.44 -10.03 15.14
C HIS A 94 -7.16 -8.83 14.54
N ASP A 95 -8.49 -8.93 14.55
CA ASP A 95 -9.44 -7.91 14.07
C ASP A 95 -9.22 -6.50 14.68
N GLU A 96 -8.53 -6.39 15.82
CA GLU A 96 -8.28 -5.12 16.50
C GLU A 96 -7.35 -4.17 15.73
N ASP A 97 -6.33 -4.69 15.03
CA ASP A 97 -5.39 -3.84 14.27
C ASP A 97 -6.02 -3.26 13.00
N VAL A 98 -6.98 -4.00 12.44
CA VAL A 98 -7.80 -3.56 11.31
C VAL A 98 -8.70 -2.42 11.79
N ILE A 99 -9.48 -2.62 12.86
CA ILE A 99 -10.44 -1.64 13.38
C ILE A 99 -9.77 -0.31 13.75
N HIS A 100 -8.60 -0.32 14.40
CA HIS A 100 -7.85 0.91 14.72
C HIS A 100 -7.25 1.64 13.51
N SER A 101 -7.16 0.99 12.34
CA SER A 101 -6.80 1.65 11.08
C SER A 101 -8.02 2.24 10.34
N TYR A 102 -9.24 1.83 10.73
CA TYR A 102 -10.50 2.32 10.17
C TYR A 102 -11.17 3.44 10.97
N LEU A 103 -10.83 3.59 12.25
CA LEU A 103 -11.28 4.67 13.13
C LEU A 103 -10.25 5.80 13.21
#